data_AF-Q05XT0-F1
#
_entry.id   AF-Q05XT0-F1
#
_cell.length_a   1.000
_cell.length_b   1.000
_cell.length_c   1.000
_cell.angle_alpha   90.00
_cell.angle_beta   90.00
_cell.angle_gamma   90.00
#
_symmetry.space_group_name_H-M   'P 1'
#
loop_
_entity.id
_entity.type
_entity.pdbx_description
1 polymer ?
#
loop_
_entity_poly.entity_id
_entity_poly.type
_entity_poly.pdbx_seq_one_letter_code
_entity_poly.pdbx_strand_id
1 'polypeptide(L)'
;MNSSVRGYWVMTWLGLIGNVVALPVIGWFAFLTPSLRVANISLAFALAWPAAVVGIVAAAGLLAERRWGGIVAIVALSMALASSLPYGIVRFALHAVGADAIAMGWLSMLLALLNLLALLFWCRPQLRRGGPL
;
A
#
# COMPACT_ATOMS: atom_id res chain seq x y z
N MET A 1 6.12 28.02 6.56
CA MET A 1 5.35 26.76 6.77
C MET A 1 6.23 25.78 7.54
N ASN A 2 5.79 25.31 8.71
CA ASN A 2 6.56 24.39 9.56
C ASN A 2 6.96 23.11 8.79
N SER A 3 8.17 22.61 9.03
CA SER A 3 8.70 21.38 8.42
C SER A 3 7.76 20.17 8.59
N SER A 4 7.01 20.11 9.69
CA SER A 4 5.97 19.11 9.96
C SER A 4 4.84 19.13 8.91
N VAL A 5 4.36 20.33 8.53
CA VAL A 5 3.28 20.50 7.54
C VAL A 5 3.75 20.11 6.14
N ARG A 6 5.01 20.42 5.81
CA ARG A 6 5.61 20.06 4.51
C ARG A 6 5.77 18.55 4.36
N GLY A 7 6.19 17.85 5.41
CA GLY A 7 6.31 16.39 5.42
C GLY A 7 4.95 15.70 5.22
N TYR A 8 3.91 16.19 5.89
CA TYR A 8 2.54 15.68 5.74
C TYR A 8 2.02 15.79 4.30
N TRP A 9 2.23 16.96 3.68
CA TRP A 9 1.77 17.22 2.32
C TRP A 9 2.48 16.34 1.29
N VAL A 10 3.82 16.23 1.39
CA VAL A 10 4.63 15.36 0.51
C VAL A 10 4.22 13.89 0.65
N MET A 11 3.99 13.41 1.88
CA MET A 11 3.57 12.03 2.13
C MET A 11 2.18 11.74 1.54
N THR A 12 1.28 12.72 1.57
CA THR A 12 -0.07 12.59 1.01
C THR A 12 -0.03 12.47 -0.51
N TRP A 13 0.78 13.30 -1.18
CA TRP A 13 0.97 13.20 -2.63
C TRP A 13 1.66 11.91 -3.06
N LEU A 14 2.68 11.47 -2.31
CA LEU A 14 3.30 10.17 -2.54
C LEU A 14 2.29 9.03 -2.41
N GLY A 15 1.42 9.09 -1.40
CA GLY A 15 0.32 8.15 -1.22
C GLY A 15 -0.65 8.18 -2.40
N LEU A 16 -1.06 9.35 -2.88
CA LEU A 16 -1.98 9.48 -4.01
C LEU A 16 -1.37 8.87 -5.29
N ILE A 17 -0.17 9.31 -5.65
CA ILE A 17 0.52 8.83 -6.86
C ILE A 17 0.78 7.32 -6.75
N GLY A 18 1.25 6.86 -5.59
CA GLY A 18 1.50 5.45 -5.34
C GLY A 18 0.25 4.59 -5.53
N ASN A 19 -0.90 5.00 -4.99
CA ASN A 19 -2.15 4.23 -5.15
C ASN A 19 -2.71 4.29 -6.57
N VAL A 20 -2.60 5.43 -7.27
CA VAL A 20 -3.01 5.55 -8.68
C VAL A 20 -2.16 4.66 -9.58
N VAL A 21 -0.84 4.63 -9.36
CA VAL A 21 0.09 3.75 -10.11
C VAL A 21 -0.09 2.29 -9.71
N ALA A 22 -0.48 1.98 -8.47
CA ALA A 22 -0.72 0.62 -8.03
C ALA A 22 -1.84 -0.07 -8.82
N LEU A 23 -2.90 0.65 -9.21
CA LEU A 23 -4.03 0.07 -9.97
C LEU A 23 -3.59 -0.64 -11.28
N PRO A 24 -2.91 0.04 -12.23
CA PRO A 24 -2.44 -0.62 -13.45
C PRO A 24 -1.34 -1.65 -13.19
N VAL A 25 -0.45 -1.42 -12.21
CA VAL A 25 0.62 -2.36 -11.87
C VAL A 25 0.04 -3.68 -11.33
N ILE A 26 -0.94 -3.62 -10.43
CA ILE A 26 -1.64 -4.80 -9.92
C ILE A 26 -2.32 -5.56 -11.07
N GLY A 27 -2.99 -4.84 -11.98
CA GLY A 27 -3.60 -5.44 -13.17
C GLY A 27 -2.57 -6.16 -14.05
N TRP A 28 -1.43 -5.53 -14.31
CA TRP A 28 -0.33 -6.12 -15.06
C TRP A 28 0.12 -7.45 -14.44
N PHE A 29 0.40 -7.48 -13.13
CA PHE A 29 0.81 -8.70 -12.44
C PHE A 29 -0.29 -9.77 -12.37
N ALA A 30 -1.54 -9.37 -12.18
CA ALA A 30 -2.67 -10.29 -12.08
C ALA A 30 -2.91 -11.07 -13.37
N PHE A 31 -2.80 -10.40 -14.53
CA PHE A 31 -3.17 -10.99 -15.82
C PHE A 31 -1.99 -11.52 -16.65
N LEU A 32 -0.79 -10.95 -16.51
CA LEU A 32 0.35 -11.29 -17.38
C LEU A 32 1.35 -12.26 -16.75
N THR A 33 1.28 -12.50 -15.44
CA THR A 33 2.14 -13.49 -14.79
C THR A 33 1.49 -14.88 -14.85
N PRO A 34 2.10 -15.85 -15.56
CA PRO A 34 1.51 -17.18 -15.71
C PRO A 34 1.61 -18.03 -14.44
N SER A 35 2.60 -17.78 -13.58
CA SER A 35 2.78 -18.51 -12.32
C SER A 35 1.76 -18.06 -11.26
N LEU A 36 1.08 -19.03 -10.64
CA LEU A 36 0.06 -18.82 -9.59
C LEU A 36 -1.06 -17.84 -10.01
N ARG A 37 -1.48 -17.88 -11.29
CA ARG A 37 -2.48 -16.96 -11.86
C ARG A 37 -3.75 -16.80 -11.01
N VAL A 38 -4.33 -17.91 -10.54
CA VAL A 38 -5.55 -17.88 -9.71
C VAL A 38 -5.30 -17.10 -8.41
N ALA A 39 -4.16 -17.33 -7.75
CA ALA A 39 -3.82 -16.61 -6.52
C ALA A 39 -3.60 -15.11 -6.79
N ASN A 40 -2.92 -14.75 -7.89
CA ASN A 40 -2.67 -13.36 -8.25
C ASN A 40 -3.98 -12.61 -8.52
N ILE A 41 -4.91 -13.23 -9.27
CA ILE A 41 -6.21 -12.65 -9.58
C ILE A 41 -7.04 -12.51 -8.29
N SER A 42 -7.15 -13.57 -7.49
CA SER A 42 -7.90 -13.54 -6.22
C SER A 42 -7.39 -12.45 -5.28
N LEU A 43 -6.07 -12.32 -5.12
CA LEU A 43 -5.47 -11.27 -4.28
C LEU A 43 -5.67 -9.86 -4.85
N ALA A 44 -5.60 -9.72 -6.18
CA ALA A 44 -5.83 -8.44 -6.85
C ALA A 44 -7.23 -7.90 -6.55
N PHE A 45 -8.26 -8.74 -6.69
CA PHE A 45 -9.65 -8.35 -6.44
C PHE A 45 -10.00 -8.26 -4.97
N ALA A 46 -9.50 -9.16 -4.11
CA ALA A 46 -9.90 -9.22 -2.71
C ALA A 46 -9.26 -8.13 -1.84
N LEU A 47 -7.99 -7.80 -2.10
CA LEU A 47 -7.21 -6.94 -1.21
C LEU A 47 -6.48 -5.81 -1.94
N ALA A 48 -5.79 -6.09 -3.04
CA ALA A 48 -4.86 -5.12 -3.61
C ALA A 48 -5.58 -3.92 -4.26
N TRP A 49 -6.61 -4.15 -5.08
CA TRP A 49 -7.41 -3.07 -5.65
C TRP A 49 -8.28 -2.34 -4.62
N PRO A 50 -9.01 -3.03 -3.71
CA PRO A 50 -9.69 -2.35 -2.61
C PRO A 50 -8.76 -1.47 -1.77
N ALA A 51 -7.57 -1.96 -1.41
CA ALA A 51 -6.58 -1.18 -0.67
C ALA A 51 -6.14 0.08 -1.45
N ALA A 52 -5.89 -0.05 -2.76
CA ALA A 52 -5.51 1.09 -3.61
C ALA A 52 -6.62 2.15 -3.68
N VAL A 53 -7.88 1.73 -3.87
CA VAL A 53 -9.04 2.65 -3.90
C VAL A 53 -9.20 3.36 -2.55
N VAL A 54 -9.14 2.62 -1.43
CA VAL A 54 -9.22 3.20 -0.08
C VAL A 54 -8.04 4.15 0.17
N GLY A 55 -6.85 3.85 -0.37
CA GLY A 55 -5.68 4.72 -0.30
C GLY A 55 -5.84 6.04 -1.07
N ILE A 56 -6.50 6.03 -2.24
CA ILE A 56 -6.85 7.25 -2.98
C ILE A 56 -7.85 8.09 -2.16
N VAL A 57 -8.88 7.46 -1.59
CA VAL A 57 -9.87 8.14 -0.74
C VAL A 57 -9.21 8.73 0.50
N ALA A 58 -8.26 8.02 1.11
CA ALA A 58 -7.47 8.53 2.22
C ALA A 58 -6.68 9.78 1.83
N ALA A 59 -5.98 9.73 0.69
CA ALA A 59 -5.20 10.86 0.19
C ALA A 59 -6.08 12.07 -0.13
N ALA A 60 -7.27 11.86 -0.72
CA ALA A 60 -8.25 12.92 -0.93
C ALA A 60 -8.73 13.55 0.39
N GLY A 61 -9.03 12.72 1.40
CA GLY A 61 -9.40 13.19 2.74
C GLY A 61 -8.30 13.99 3.42
N LEU A 62 -7.04 13.58 3.26
CA LEU A 62 -5.86 14.28 3.80
C LEU A 62 -5.59 15.61 3.08
N LEU A 63 -5.74 15.66 1.74
CA LEU A 63 -5.64 16.90 0.95
C LEU A 63 -6.74 17.89 1.28
N ALA A 64 -7.93 17.41 1.63
CA ALA A 64 -9.05 18.21 2.11
C ALA A 64 -8.96 18.54 3.62
N GLU A 65 -7.79 18.32 4.26
CA GLU A 65 -7.51 18.57 5.68
C GLU A 65 -8.53 17.93 6.64
N ARG A 66 -9.15 16.82 6.23
CA ARG A 66 -10.16 16.12 7.04
C ARG A 66 -9.48 15.19 8.04
N ARG A 67 -9.90 15.30 9.31
CA ARG A 67 -9.39 14.47 10.42
C ARG A 67 -9.54 12.95 10.19
N TRP A 68 -10.53 12.53 9.40
CA TRP A 68 -10.76 11.12 9.08
C TRP A 68 -9.78 10.56 8.03
N GLY A 69 -9.13 11.41 7.22
CA GLY A 69 -8.22 10.97 6.15
C GLY A 69 -7.06 10.13 6.68
N GLY A 70 -6.51 10.49 7.85
CA GLY A 70 -5.43 9.73 8.49
C GLY A 70 -5.88 8.36 9.01
N ILE A 71 -7.14 8.22 9.43
CA ILE A 71 -7.70 6.92 9.86
C ILE A 71 -7.85 6.01 8.64
N VAL A 72 -8.39 6.54 7.54
CA VAL A 72 -8.57 5.78 6.30
C VAL A 72 -7.22 5.40 5.67
N ALA A 73 -6.19 6.25 5.81
CA ALA A 73 -4.82 5.92 5.40
C ALA A 73 -4.28 4.69 6.15
N ILE A 74 -4.48 4.63 7.46
CA ILE A 74 -4.07 3.47 8.29
C ILE A 74 -4.80 2.21 7.85
N VAL A 75 -6.10 2.29 7.56
CA VAL A 75 -6.89 1.16 7.06
C VAL A 75 -6.35 0.68 5.70
N ALA A 76 -6.14 1.59 4.75
CA ALA A 76 -5.58 1.26 3.43
C ALA A 76 -4.22 0.57 3.54
N LEU A 77 -3.32 1.12 4.35
CA LEU A 77 -1.98 0.58 4.58
C LEU A 77 -2.04 -0.81 5.25
N SER A 78 -2.97 -1.00 6.19
CA SER A 78 -3.17 -2.30 6.85
C SER A 78 -3.67 -3.37 5.88
N MET A 79 -4.60 -3.02 4.99
CA MET A 79 -5.06 -3.91 3.92
C MET A 79 -3.94 -4.25 2.93
N ALA A 80 -3.13 -3.26 2.54
CA ALA A 80 -1.97 -3.48 1.68
C ALA A 80 -0.97 -4.45 2.33
N LEU A 81 -0.64 -4.25 3.60
CA LEU A 81 0.21 -5.14 4.41
C LEU A 81 -0.35 -6.57 4.50
N ALA A 82 -1.66 -6.70 4.74
CA ALA A 82 -2.33 -7.99 4.81
C ALA A 82 -2.28 -8.77 3.48
N SER A 83 -2.06 -8.10 2.35
CA SER A 83 -1.84 -8.75 1.06
C SER A 83 -0.36 -9.05 0.78
N SER A 84 0.52 -8.08 1.00
CA SER A 84 1.92 -8.16 0.54
C SER A 84 2.78 -9.09 1.40
N LEU A 85 2.54 -9.16 2.71
CA LEU A 85 3.26 -10.06 3.61
C LEU A 85 3.01 -11.54 3.28
N PRO A 86 1.76 -12.05 3.33
CA PRO A 86 1.50 -13.46 3.08
C PRO A 86 1.83 -13.85 1.64
N TYR A 87 1.60 -12.96 0.66
CA TYR A 87 1.97 -13.22 -0.74
C TYR A 87 3.49 -13.39 -0.90
N GLY A 88 4.29 -12.54 -0.27
CA GLY A 88 5.76 -12.65 -0.27
C GLY A 88 6.24 -13.95 0.35
N ILE A 89 5.72 -14.30 1.53
CA ILE A 89 6.07 -15.54 2.24
C ILE A 89 5.75 -16.78 1.40
N VAL A 90 4.53 -16.84 0.82
CA VAL A 90 4.12 -17.97 -0.03
C VAL A 90 4.98 -18.07 -1.28
N ARG A 91 5.34 -16.95 -1.91
CA ARG A 91 6.22 -16.93 -3.08
C ARG A 91 7.64 -17.41 -2.77
N PHE A 92 8.19 -17.07 -1.60
CA PHE A 92 9.48 -17.61 -1.15
C PHE A 92 9.39 -19.11 -0.81
N ALA A 93 8.31 -19.55 -0.15
CA ALA A 93 8.10 -20.98 0.13
C ALA A 93 7.99 -21.80 -1.17
N LEU A 94 7.31 -21.26 -2.18
CA LEU A 94 7.10 -21.89 -3.50
C LEU A 94 8.19 -21.51 -4.53
N HIS A 95 9.40 -21.15 -4.10
CA HIS A 95 10.49 -20.72 -4.98
C HIS A 95 10.81 -21.73 -6.11
N ALA A 96 10.60 -23.03 -5.87
CA ALA A 96 10.81 -24.10 -6.86
C ALA A 96 9.75 -24.14 -7.99
N VAL A 97 8.64 -23.41 -7.86
CA VAL A 97 7.48 -23.46 -8.79
C VAL A 97 7.61 -22.45 -9.94
N GLY A 98 8.60 -21.55 -9.92
CA GLY A 98 8.87 -20.66 -11.04
C GLY A 98 10.08 -19.76 -10.84
N ALA A 99 10.83 -19.50 -11.91
CA ALA A 99 12.03 -18.67 -11.90
C ALA A 99 11.79 -17.26 -11.33
N ASP A 100 10.57 -16.71 -11.52
CA ASP A 100 10.21 -15.36 -11.08
C ASP A 100 9.76 -15.28 -9.61
N ALA A 101 9.58 -16.43 -8.93
CA ALA A 101 9.02 -16.49 -7.59
C ALA A 101 9.87 -15.72 -6.56
N ILE A 102 11.20 -15.79 -6.68
CA ILE A 102 12.13 -15.09 -5.79
C ILE A 102 12.06 -13.57 -6.02
N ALA A 103 12.10 -13.12 -7.28
CA ALA A 103 12.04 -11.69 -7.61
C ALA A 103 10.72 -11.05 -7.17
N MET A 104 9.60 -11.73 -7.41
CA MET A 104 8.27 -11.27 -6.99
C MET A 104 8.08 -11.34 -5.47
N GLY A 105 8.65 -12.36 -4.81
CA GLY A 105 8.70 -12.45 -3.36
C GLY A 105 9.41 -11.24 -2.73
N TRP A 106 10.59 -10.90 -3.26
CA TRP A 106 11.34 -9.72 -2.82
C TRP A 106 10.59 -8.42 -3.05
N LEU A 107 9.98 -8.24 -4.23
CA LEU A 107 9.16 -7.07 -4.53
C LEU A 107 8.03 -6.92 -3.50
N SER A 108 7.30 -8.01 -3.21
CA SER A 108 6.21 -8.01 -2.24
C SER A 108 6.69 -7.70 -0.83
N MET A 109 7.86 -8.21 -0.45
CA MET A 109 8.43 -7.96 0.88
C MET A 109 8.94 -6.52 1.04
N LEU A 110 9.49 -5.94 -0.03
CA LEU A 110 9.86 -4.52 -0.06
C LEU A 110 8.62 -3.63 0.02
N LEU A 111 7.55 -3.95 -0.71
CA LEU A 111 6.26 -3.29 -0.59
C LEU A 111 5.68 -3.42 0.83
N ALA A 112 5.77 -4.59 1.45
CA ALA A 112 5.34 -4.77 2.84
C ALA A 112 6.12 -3.86 3.80
N LEU A 113 7.44 -3.79 3.64
CA LEU A 113 8.29 -2.92 4.46
C LEU A 113 7.95 -1.44 4.29
N LEU A 114 7.75 -0.98 3.04
CA LEU A 114 7.35 0.41 2.77
C LEU A 114 5.98 0.73 3.36
N ASN A 115 5.00 -0.17 3.22
CA ASN A 115 3.69 0.01 3.83
C ASN A 115 3.77 0.00 5.37
N LEU A 116 4.62 -0.82 5.96
CA LEU A 116 4.86 -0.83 7.41
C LEU A 116 5.46 0.49 7.89
N LEU A 117 6.47 1.01 7.20
CA LEU A 117 7.09 2.29 7.54
C LEU A 117 6.08 3.45 7.41
N ALA A 118 5.26 3.45 6.35
CA ALA A 118 4.19 4.42 6.19
C ALA A 118 3.13 4.29 7.30
N LEU A 119 2.76 3.06 7.68
CA LEU A 119 1.82 2.82 8.78
C LEU A 119 2.36 3.35 10.11
N LEU A 120 3.63 3.08 10.41
CA LEU A 120 4.32 3.60 11.60
C LEU A 120 4.35 5.13 11.60
N PHE A 121 4.61 5.76 10.45
CA PHE A 121 4.55 7.21 10.30
C PHE A 121 3.16 7.77 10.65
N TRP A 122 2.10 7.19 10.09
CA TRP A 122 0.72 7.62 10.33
C TRP A 122 0.20 7.30 11.74
N CYS A 123 0.76 6.29 12.40
CA CYS A 123 0.45 5.96 13.79
C CYS A 123 1.11 6.91 14.80
N ARG A 124 2.07 7.76 14.40
CA ARG A 124 2.73 8.68 15.36
C ARG A 124 1.73 9.71 15.90
N PRO A 125 1.59 9.82 17.25
CA PRO A 125 0.60 10.70 17.88
C PRO A 125 0.89 12.19 17.65
N GLN A 126 2.14 12.54 17.36
CA GLN A 126 2.57 13.90 17.03
C GLN A 126 1.86 14.44 15.77
N LEU A 127 1.54 13.58 14.81
CA LEU A 127 0.82 13.95 13.59
C LEU A 127 -0.70 14.07 13.83
N ARG A 128 -1.25 13.27 14.77
CA ARG A 128 -2.67 13.30 15.13
C ARG A 128 -3.08 14.54 15.94
N ARG A 129 -2.16 15.08 16.75
CA ARG A 129 -2.41 16.25 17.62
C ARG A 129 -2.11 17.61 16.96
N GLY A 130 -1.47 17.62 15.79
CA GLY A 130 -1.00 18.84 15.11
C GLY A 130 -1.74 19.21 13.82
N GLY A 131 -2.87 18.58 13.48
CA GLY A 131 -3.74 19.04 12.40
C GLY A 131 -4.41 20.37 12.80
N PRO A 132 -4.61 21.32 11.85
CA PRO A 132 -4.99 22.69 12.18
C PRO A 132 -6.27 22.72 13.03
N LEU A 133 -6.19 23.50 14.12
CA LEU A 133 -7.33 23.99 14.87
C LEU A 133 -8.01 25.09 14.06
#